data_AF-A0AAR2LME7-F1
#
_entry.id   AF-A0AAR2LME7-F1
#
_cell.length_a   1.000
_cell.length_b   1.000
_cell.length_c   1.000
_cell.angle_alpha   90.00
_cell.angle_beta   90.00
_cell.angle_gamma   90.00
#
_symmetry.space_group_name_H-M   'P 1'
#
loop_
_entity.id
_entity.type
_entity.pdbx_description
1 polymer ?
#
loop_
_entity_poly.entity_id
_entity_poly.type
_entity_poly.pdbx_seq_one_letter_code
_entity_poly.pdbx_strand_id
1 'polypeptide(L)'
;MLRFSLGFIYVFNRIAAFSRSLSGAHLNPAVSLSFCVLGDLPWKKLLPYSLSQVLGAYLASAVVFVMYYDAIMNYGGGVLTVFGPNETASIFATYPTEGVSLQTNIFDQVVGTATLLLCILPLNDKRNRPAPEALLPPIVATVVLGIAMSMSSNCGGAINPARDLGPRLFTLTAGWGVEVFTCFDYFFWVPLVAPLVGAVLGSFFYQVFIQWHLPELEPENNGQTQLTESTDEEPLEEKEVFHIKVAAL
;
A
#
# COMPACT_ATOMS: atom_id res chain seq x y z
N MET A 1 7.71 14.23 -15.40
CA MET A 1 7.82 12.99 -14.60
C MET A 1 8.37 13.22 -13.20
N LEU A 2 9.56 13.80 -12.99
CA LEU A 2 10.17 13.93 -11.66
C LEU A 2 9.29 14.61 -10.58
N ARG A 3 8.59 15.70 -10.92
CA ARG A 3 7.70 16.42 -9.99
C ARG A 3 6.50 15.56 -9.53
N PHE A 4 5.96 14.76 -10.45
CA PHE A 4 4.85 13.84 -10.16
C PHE A 4 5.32 12.70 -9.25
N SER A 5 6.48 12.10 -9.56
CA SER A 5 7.08 11.03 -8.78
C SER A 5 7.36 11.43 -7.33
N LEU A 6 7.95 12.61 -7.10
CA LEU A 6 8.24 13.12 -5.75
C LEU A 6 6.95 13.47 -4.99
N GLY A 7 5.96 14.07 -5.68
CA GLY A 7 4.65 14.36 -5.09
C GLY A 7 3.92 13.10 -4.64
N PHE A 8 3.90 12.06 -5.47
CA PHE A 8 3.31 10.76 -5.14
C PHE A 8 3.94 10.15 -3.89
N ILE A 9 5.28 10.07 -3.85
CA ILE A 9 6.01 9.50 -2.70
C ILE A 9 5.69 10.28 -1.43
N TYR A 10 5.71 11.62 -1.49
CA TYR A 10 5.46 12.46 -0.33
C TYR A 10 4.04 12.28 0.22
N VAL A 11 3.03 12.35 -0.64
CA VAL A 11 1.62 12.23 -0.22
C VAL A 11 1.32 10.82 0.28
N PHE A 12 1.78 9.78 -0.43
CA PHE A 12 1.63 8.40 0.01
C PHE A 12 2.24 8.18 1.39
N ASN A 13 3.48 8.67 1.61
CA ASN A 13 4.16 8.59 2.90
C ASN A 13 3.32 9.21 4.03
N ARG A 14 2.75 10.41 3.82
CA ARG A 14 1.92 11.07 4.84
C ARG A 14 0.64 10.29 5.17
N ILE A 15 -0.06 9.79 4.16
CA ILE A 15 -1.30 9.02 4.35
C ILE A 15 -1.01 7.67 5.05
N ALA A 16 0.02 6.98 4.60
CA ALA A 16 0.42 5.70 5.16
C ALA A 16 0.91 5.85 6.61
N ALA A 17 1.76 6.84 6.90
CA ALA A 17 2.22 7.12 8.26
C ALA A 17 1.05 7.44 9.21
N PHE A 18 0.08 8.24 8.76
CA PHE A 18 -1.12 8.57 9.55
C PHE A 18 -1.98 7.34 9.87
N SER A 19 -2.17 6.44 8.89
CA SER A 19 -3.11 5.31 9.01
C SER A 19 -2.48 4.06 9.64
N ARG A 20 -1.15 4.04 9.82
CA ARG A 20 -0.40 2.84 10.18
C ARG A 20 -0.66 2.36 11.60
N SER A 21 -0.72 3.27 12.58
CA SER A 21 -0.99 2.92 13.99
C SER A 21 -2.40 2.36 14.21
N LEU A 22 -3.35 2.68 13.34
CA LEU A 22 -4.75 2.25 13.45
C LEU A 22 -5.03 0.94 12.72
N SER A 23 -4.52 0.80 11.49
CA SER A 23 -4.94 -0.27 10.57
C SER A 23 -3.79 -1.06 9.93
N GLY A 24 -2.53 -0.68 10.17
CA GLY A 24 -1.37 -1.17 9.44
C GLY A 24 -1.15 -0.46 8.09
N ALA A 25 -2.09 0.42 7.68
CA ALA A 25 -2.07 1.15 6.41
C ALA A 25 -2.02 0.23 5.17
N HIS A 26 -2.88 -0.80 5.12
CA HIS A 26 -2.92 -1.72 3.98
C HIS A 26 -3.25 -1.01 2.67
N LEU A 27 -4.22 -0.08 2.69
CA LEU A 27 -4.64 0.80 1.57
C LEU A 27 -4.94 0.06 0.24
N ASN A 28 -5.05 -1.26 0.27
CA ASN A 28 -5.18 -2.15 -0.87
C ASN A 28 -5.86 -3.46 -0.42
N PRO A 29 -6.99 -3.85 -1.04
CA PRO A 29 -7.66 -5.12 -0.75
C PRO A 29 -6.78 -6.35 -1.00
N ALA A 30 -5.91 -6.31 -2.02
CA ALA A 30 -4.99 -7.39 -2.34
C ALA A 30 -3.92 -7.57 -1.25
N VAL A 31 -3.39 -6.46 -0.71
CA VAL A 31 -2.47 -6.48 0.45
C VAL A 31 -3.20 -6.99 1.70
N SER A 32 -4.45 -6.57 1.91
CA SER A 32 -5.26 -7.04 3.04
C SER A 32 -5.53 -8.54 2.95
N LEU A 33 -5.78 -9.07 1.76
CA LEU A 33 -5.93 -10.51 1.50
C LEU A 33 -4.62 -11.26 1.79
N SER A 34 -3.47 -10.74 1.34
CA SER A 34 -2.16 -11.33 1.65
C SER A 34 -1.98 -11.49 3.16
N PHE A 35 -2.24 -10.45 3.95
CA PHE A 35 -2.15 -10.54 5.41
C PHE A 35 -3.15 -11.53 6.03
N CYS A 36 -4.33 -11.73 5.43
CA CYS A 36 -5.23 -12.81 5.85
C CYS A 36 -4.66 -14.21 5.57
N VAL A 37 -4.06 -14.41 4.39
CA VAL A 37 -3.43 -15.68 4.00
C VAL A 37 -2.23 -16.02 4.89
N LEU A 38 -1.43 -15.00 5.26
CA LEU A 38 -0.28 -15.16 6.15
C LEU A 38 -0.66 -15.32 7.63
N GLY A 39 -1.91 -15.05 8.01
CA GLY A 39 -2.39 -15.13 9.39
C GLY A 39 -2.23 -13.84 10.21
N ASP A 40 -1.74 -12.76 9.59
CA ASP A 40 -1.51 -11.46 10.24
C ASP A 40 -2.79 -10.60 10.35
N LEU A 41 -3.83 -10.91 9.57
CA LEU A 41 -5.13 -10.24 9.63
C LEU A 41 -6.28 -11.26 9.77
N PRO A 42 -7.17 -11.13 10.77
CA PRO A 42 -8.35 -11.99 10.87
C PRO A 42 -9.25 -11.87 9.64
N TRP A 43 -9.63 -13.00 9.04
CA TRP A 43 -10.48 -13.06 7.83
C TRP A 43 -11.77 -12.23 7.91
N LYS A 44 -12.39 -12.13 9.10
CA LYS A 44 -13.59 -11.32 9.34
C LYS A 44 -13.38 -9.83 9.08
N LYS A 45 -12.14 -9.33 9.15
CA LYS A 45 -11.79 -7.92 8.89
C LYS A 45 -11.55 -7.62 7.41
N LEU A 46 -11.34 -8.64 6.56
CA LEU A 46 -10.99 -8.44 5.15
C LEU A 46 -12.04 -7.60 4.40
N LEU A 47 -13.32 -7.93 4.55
CA LEU A 47 -14.39 -7.23 3.88
C LEU A 47 -14.55 -5.78 4.39
N PRO A 48 -14.63 -5.51 5.71
CA PRO A 48 -14.63 -4.14 6.23
C PRO A 48 -13.42 -3.30 5.78
N TYR A 49 -12.22 -3.89 5.73
CA TYR A 49 -11.02 -3.22 5.20
C TYR A 49 -11.20 -2.85 3.73
N SER A 50 -11.65 -3.81 2.91
CA SER A 50 -11.83 -3.59 1.47
C SER A 50 -12.89 -2.53 1.16
N LEU A 51 -14.02 -2.56 1.88
CA LEU A 51 -15.10 -1.58 1.69
C LEU A 51 -14.68 -0.17 2.09
N SER A 52 -13.98 -0.01 3.23
CA SER A 52 -13.48 1.29 3.66
C SER A 52 -12.44 1.87 2.69
N GLN A 53 -11.57 1.01 2.12
CA GLN A 53 -10.60 1.41 1.10
C GLN A 53 -11.28 1.87 -0.20
N VAL A 54 -12.27 1.11 -0.69
CA VAL A 54 -13.05 1.48 -1.89
C VAL A 54 -13.79 2.80 -1.66
N LEU A 55 -14.45 2.98 -0.51
CA LEU A 55 -15.16 4.21 -0.17
C LEU A 55 -14.21 5.40 -0.07
N GLY A 56 -13.04 5.22 0.56
CA GLY A 56 -12.00 6.24 0.62
C GLY A 56 -11.52 6.66 -0.77
N ALA A 57 -11.30 5.71 -1.68
CA ALA A 57 -10.87 5.99 -3.05
C ALA A 57 -11.98 6.69 -3.87
N TYR A 58 -13.25 6.32 -3.67
CA TYR A 58 -14.40 7.01 -4.26
C TYR A 58 -14.45 8.48 -3.83
N LEU A 59 -14.37 8.76 -2.52
CA LEU A 59 -14.44 10.12 -1.98
C LEU A 59 -13.22 10.96 -2.41
N ALA A 60 -12.04 10.35 -2.44
CA ALA A 60 -10.83 11.02 -2.96
C ALA A 60 -11.01 11.40 -4.44
N SER A 61 -11.66 10.55 -5.24
CA SER A 61 -11.94 10.85 -6.65
C SER A 61 -12.88 12.03 -6.81
N ALA A 62 -13.91 12.14 -5.96
CA ALA A 62 -14.80 13.29 -5.94
C ALA A 62 -14.06 14.60 -5.64
N VAL A 63 -13.14 14.57 -4.66
CA VAL A 63 -12.31 15.74 -4.32
C VAL A 63 -11.42 16.13 -5.50
N VAL A 64 -10.76 15.16 -6.15
CA VAL A 64 -9.93 15.40 -7.34
C VAL A 64 -10.76 15.99 -8.48
N PHE A 65 -11.95 15.45 -8.74
CA PHE A 65 -12.83 15.96 -9.78
C PHE A 65 -13.24 17.41 -9.53
N VAL A 66 -13.62 17.76 -8.31
CA VAL A 66 -13.96 19.16 -7.95
C VAL A 66 -12.74 20.07 -8.08
N MET A 67 -11.57 19.60 -7.63
CA MET A 67 -10.33 20.38 -7.69
C MET A 67 -9.87 20.65 -9.14
N TYR A 68 -10.13 19.74 -10.06
CA TYR A 68 -9.75 19.84 -11.47
C TYR A 68 -10.94 20.05 -12.41
N TYR A 69 -12.10 20.47 -11.89
CA TYR A 69 -13.35 20.52 -12.66
C TYR A 69 -13.20 21.34 -13.95
N ASP A 70 -12.74 22.58 -13.83
CA ASP A 70 -12.56 23.46 -15.00
C ASP A 70 -11.54 22.89 -15.99
N ALA A 71 -10.45 22.28 -15.51
CA ALA A 71 -9.43 21.69 -16.37
C ALA A 71 -9.96 20.49 -17.16
N ILE A 72 -10.71 19.60 -16.48
CA ILE A 72 -11.33 18.41 -17.08
C ILE A 72 -12.38 18.83 -18.11
N MET A 73 -13.25 19.79 -17.76
CA MET A 73 -14.31 20.26 -18.65
C MET A 73 -13.74 21.01 -19.86
N ASN A 74 -12.72 21.83 -19.68
CA ASN A 74 -12.07 22.53 -20.79
C ASN A 74 -11.37 21.56 -21.75
N TYR A 75 -10.69 20.54 -21.23
CA TYR A 75 -10.01 19.53 -22.05
C TYR A 75 -11.00 18.63 -22.81
N GLY A 76 -12.04 18.14 -22.12
CA GLY A 76 -13.07 17.29 -22.71
C GLY A 76 -14.10 18.03 -23.58
N GLY A 77 -13.99 19.36 -23.73
CA GLY A 77 -14.98 20.16 -24.46
C GLY A 77 -16.37 20.13 -23.82
N GLY A 78 -16.43 19.98 -22.50
CA GLY A 78 -17.65 19.81 -21.72
C GLY A 78 -18.26 18.40 -21.76
N VAL A 79 -17.59 17.44 -22.40
CA VAL A 79 -18.07 16.06 -22.51
C VAL A 79 -17.13 15.12 -21.77
N LEU A 80 -17.72 14.29 -20.90
CA LEU A 80 -16.99 13.28 -20.12
C LEU A 80 -17.04 11.95 -20.87
N THR A 81 -15.90 11.51 -21.40
CA THR A 81 -15.80 10.30 -22.22
C THR A 81 -14.81 9.29 -21.63
N VAL A 82 -15.07 8.02 -21.87
CA VAL A 82 -14.30 6.88 -21.33
C VAL A 82 -13.19 6.43 -22.29
N PHE A 83 -13.39 6.65 -23.58
CA PHE A 83 -12.51 6.20 -24.64
C PHE A 83 -12.44 7.24 -25.76
N GLY A 84 -11.32 7.25 -26.47
CA GLY A 84 -11.05 8.17 -27.57
C GLY A 84 -10.01 9.24 -27.23
N PRO A 85 -9.72 10.16 -28.16
CA PRO A 85 -8.57 11.06 -28.07
C PRO A 85 -8.64 12.09 -26.93
N ASN A 86 -9.85 12.41 -26.47
CA ASN A 86 -10.10 13.37 -25.39
C ASN A 86 -10.78 12.69 -24.19
N GLU A 87 -10.54 11.40 -23.99
CA GLU A 87 -11.07 10.69 -22.82
C GLU A 87 -10.47 11.25 -21.53
N THR A 88 -11.28 11.23 -20.48
CA THR A 88 -10.89 11.75 -19.16
C THR A 88 -11.15 10.76 -18.03
N ALA A 89 -11.69 9.58 -18.34
CA ALA A 89 -12.00 8.57 -17.33
C ALA A 89 -10.72 7.94 -16.76
N SER A 90 -9.65 7.85 -17.57
CA SER A 90 -8.36 7.26 -17.17
C SER A 90 -7.62 8.05 -16.09
N ILE A 91 -8.03 9.31 -15.83
CA ILE A 91 -7.56 10.10 -14.70
C ILE A 91 -7.89 9.39 -13.38
N PHE A 92 -9.04 8.71 -13.33
CA PHE A 92 -9.61 8.13 -12.12
C PHE A 92 -9.35 6.63 -12.01
N ALA A 93 -9.73 5.87 -13.03
CA ALA A 93 -9.61 4.41 -13.08
C ALA A 93 -8.69 3.96 -14.21
N THR A 94 -8.29 2.69 -14.22
CA THR A 94 -7.39 2.16 -15.24
C THR A 94 -8.16 1.60 -16.44
N TYR A 95 -7.57 1.74 -17.62
CA TYR A 95 -8.11 1.18 -18.87
C TYR A 95 -6.96 0.54 -19.66
N PRO A 96 -7.23 -0.53 -20.42
CA PRO A 96 -6.24 -1.15 -21.29
C PRO A 96 -5.74 -0.20 -22.37
N THR A 97 -4.48 -0.36 -22.76
CA THR A 97 -4.00 0.20 -24.02
C THR A 97 -4.62 -0.55 -25.19
N GLU A 98 -5.02 0.18 -26.23
CA GLU A 98 -5.57 -0.39 -27.45
C GLU A 98 -4.64 -1.45 -28.06
N GLY A 99 -5.22 -2.57 -28.49
CA GLY A 99 -4.48 -3.69 -29.08
C GLY A 99 -3.87 -4.67 -28.07
N VAL A 100 -3.89 -4.37 -26.77
CA VAL A 100 -3.45 -5.33 -25.74
C VAL A 100 -4.59 -6.28 -25.39
N SER A 101 -4.32 -7.59 -25.47
CA SER A 101 -5.32 -8.61 -25.20
C SER A 101 -5.71 -8.69 -23.73
N LEU A 102 -6.94 -9.13 -23.45
CA LEU A 102 -7.43 -9.35 -22.09
C LEU A 102 -6.54 -10.30 -21.29
N GLN A 103 -6.01 -11.36 -21.93
CA GLN A 103 -5.12 -12.32 -21.28
C GLN A 103 -3.81 -11.67 -20.81
N THR A 104 -3.23 -10.80 -21.65
CA THR A 104 -2.02 -10.05 -21.28
C THR A 104 -2.30 -9.12 -20.12
N ASN A 105 -3.46 -8.44 -20.11
CA ASN A 105 -3.84 -7.56 -19.00
C ASN A 105 -4.05 -8.31 -17.69
N ILE A 106 -4.64 -9.51 -17.72
CA ILE A 106 -4.77 -10.36 -16.54
C ILE A 106 -3.38 -10.76 -16.02
N PHE A 107 -2.51 -11.23 -16.91
CA PHE A 107 -1.15 -11.63 -16.55
C PHE A 107 -0.35 -10.46 -15.96
N ASP A 108 -0.43 -9.29 -16.58
CA ASP A 108 0.17 -8.04 -16.12
C ASP A 108 -0.24 -7.70 -14.68
N GLN A 109 -1.54 -7.71 -14.38
CA GLN A 109 -2.06 -7.39 -13.06
C GLN A 109 -1.68 -8.43 -12.00
N VAL A 110 -1.64 -9.72 -12.36
CA VAL A 110 -1.16 -10.79 -11.48
C VAL A 110 0.31 -10.60 -11.14
N VAL A 111 1.18 -10.42 -12.14
CA VAL A 111 2.63 -10.29 -11.95
C VAL A 111 2.98 -9.00 -11.22
N GLY A 112 2.36 -7.87 -11.57
CA GLY A 112 2.58 -6.59 -10.92
C GLY A 112 2.21 -6.64 -9.43
N THR A 113 1.09 -7.28 -9.11
CA THR A 113 0.67 -7.42 -7.70
C THR A 113 1.51 -8.44 -6.95
N ALA A 114 1.88 -9.57 -7.56
CA ALA A 114 2.81 -10.53 -6.94
C ALA A 114 4.16 -9.89 -6.63
N THR A 115 4.68 -9.07 -7.55
CA THR A 115 5.92 -8.29 -7.35
C THR A 115 5.78 -7.30 -6.21
N LEU A 116 4.65 -6.58 -6.13
CA LEU A 116 4.36 -5.69 -5.01
C LEU A 116 4.47 -6.45 -3.67
N LEU A 117 3.81 -7.60 -3.55
CA LEU A 117 3.81 -8.38 -2.30
C LEU A 117 5.21 -8.91 -1.97
N LEU A 118 5.94 -9.43 -2.95
CA LEU A 118 7.31 -9.89 -2.79
C LEU A 118 8.25 -8.79 -2.29
N CYS A 119 8.05 -7.55 -2.71
CA CYS A 119 8.87 -6.42 -2.28
C CYS A 119 8.49 -5.89 -0.89
N ILE A 120 7.21 -5.91 -0.50
CA ILE A 120 6.76 -5.28 0.76
C ILE A 120 6.73 -6.22 1.96
N LEU A 121 6.47 -7.52 1.77
CA LEU A 121 6.40 -8.48 2.87
C LEU A 121 7.73 -8.60 3.66
N PRO A 122 8.92 -8.69 3.02
CA PRO A 122 10.17 -8.76 3.75
C PRO A 122 10.48 -7.51 4.60
N LEU A 123 9.90 -6.36 4.26
CA LEU A 123 10.20 -5.08 4.94
C LEU A 123 9.70 -5.07 6.39
N ASN A 124 8.74 -5.92 6.74
CA ASN A 124 8.16 -6.01 8.08
C ASN A 124 8.48 -7.33 8.80
N ASP A 125 9.25 -8.23 8.16
CA ASP A 125 9.63 -9.52 8.76
C ASP A 125 10.87 -9.36 9.65
N LYS A 126 10.66 -9.55 10.96
CA LYS A 126 11.71 -9.45 11.98
C LYS A 126 12.81 -10.51 11.83
N ARG A 127 12.52 -11.66 11.19
CA ARG A 127 13.50 -12.73 10.94
C ARG A 127 14.46 -12.41 9.78
N ASN A 128 14.14 -11.39 8.99
CA ASN A 128 14.98 -10.88 7.93
C ASN A 128 15.73 -9.61 8.41
N ARG A 129 15.98 -8.65 7.51
CA ARG A 129 16.33 -7.27 7.84
C ARG A 129 15.12 -6.37 7.61
N PRO A 130 14.27 -6.13 8.62
CA PRO A 130 13.13 -5.25 8.48
C PRO A 130 13.61 -3.81 8.20
N ALA A 131 12.81 -3.06 7.45
CA ALA A 131 13.07 -1.64 7.24
C ALA A 131 12.83 -0.87 8.55
N PRO A 132 13.60 0.21 8.82
CA PRO A 132 13.27 1.11 9.92
C PRO A 132 11.83 1.62 9.80
N GLU A 133 11.09 1.65 10.90
CA GLU A 133 9.64 1.95 10.86
C GLU A 133 9.31 3.28 10.17
N ALA A 134 10.15 4.30 10.38
CA ALA A 134 10.02 5.61 9.76
C ALA A 134 10.28 5.61 8.23
N LEU A 135 11.03 4.62 7.73
CA LEU A 135 11.35 4.47 6.31
C LEU A 135 10.44 3.48 5.58
N LEU A 136 9.62 2.72 6.30
CA LEU A 136 8.73 1.74 5.68
C LEU A 136 7.75 2.39 4.69
N PRO A 137 6.99 3.46 5.04
CA PRO A 137 6.10 4.10 4.07
C PRO A 137 6.78 4.66 2.81
N PRO A 138 7.92 5.40 2.87
CA PRO A 138 8.57 5.89 1.65
C PRO A 138 9.21 4.77 0.82
N ILE A 139 9.69 3.67 1.43
CA ILE A 139 10.17 2.50 0.67
C ILE A 139 9.00 1.86 -0.08
N VAL A 140 7.86 1.63 0.57
CA VAL A 140 6.65 1.08 -0.08
C VAL A 140 6.18 2.01 -1.21
N ALA A 141 6.19 3.32 -1.01
CA ALA A 141 5.85 4.28 -2.06
C ALA A 141 6.79 4.17 -3.28
N THR A 142 8.08 3.97 -3.02
CA THR A 142 9.09 3.80 -4.08
C THR A 142 8.89 2.50 -4.85
N VAL A 143 8.54 1.40 -4.17
CA VAL A 143 8.17 0.12 -4.81
C VAL A 143 6.96 0.30 -5.71
N VAL A 144 5.88 0.91 -5.21
CA VAL A 144 4.66 1.16 -5.99
C VAL A 144 4.97 2.04 -7.21
N LEU A 145 5.75 3.09 -7.04
CA LEU A 145 6.19 3.95 -8.16
C LEU A 145 7.04 3.17 -9.18
N GLY A 146 7.97 2.34 -8.72
CA GLY A 146 8.83 1.53 -9.59
C GLY A 146 8.03 0.54 -10.43
N ILE A 147 7.01 -0.10 -9.84
CA ILE A 147 6.08 -0.98 -10.55
C ILE A 147 5.27 -0.16 -11.56
N ALA A 148 4.74 1.00 -11.17
CA ALA A 148 3.97 1.85 -12.07
C ALA A 148 4.80 2.31 -13.29
N MET A 149 6.08 2.63 -13.08
CA MET A 149 6.95 3.06 -14.17
C MET A 149 7.42 1.93 -15.09
N SER A 150 7.48 0.69 -14.59
CA SER A 150 8.00 -0.45 -15.36
C SER A 150 6.90 -1.33 -15.98
N MET A 151 5.70 -1.36 -15.39
CA MET A 151 4.66 -2.34 -15.75
C MET A 151 3.30 -1.71 -16.11
N SER A 152 3.09 -0.39 -15.99
CA SER A 152 1.76 0.19 -16.28
C SER A 152 1.42 0.34 -17.77
N SER A 153 2.32 0.02 -18.70
CA SER A 153 2.09 0.29 -20.13
C SER A 153 0.97 -0.54 -20.77
N ASN A 154 0.61 -1.69 -20.20
CA ASN A 154 -0.41 -2.57 -20.79
C ASN A 154 -1.83 -2.12 -20.42
N CYS A 155 -2.07 -1.82 -19.14
CA CYS A 155 -3.40 -1.49 -18.63
C CYS A 155 -3.40 -0.53 -17.44
N GLY A 156 -2.41 0.36 -17.35
CA GLY A 156 -2.35 1.42 -16.34
C GLY A 156 -1.84 0.99 -14.96
N GLY A 157 -1.60 -0.31 -14.73
CA GLY A 157 -0.98 -0.83 -13.51
C GLY A 157 -1.82 -0.59 -12.26
N ALA A 158 -3.09 -1.05 -12.26
CA ALA A 158 -4.00 -0.85 -11.13
C ALA A 158 -3.45 -1.43 -9.83
N ILE A 159 -3.04 -2.71 -9.84
CA ILE A 159 -2.43 -3.53 -8.76
C ILE A 159 -3.14 -3.47 -7.39
N ASN A 160 -4.30 -2.82 -7.34
CA ASN A 160 -5.05 -2.47 -6.15
C ASN A 160 -6.54 -2.35 -6.51
N PRO A 161 -7.38 -3.30 -6.08
CA PRO A 161 -8.81 -3.27 -6.39
C PRO A 161 -9.54 -2.01 -5.91
N ALA A 162 -9.15 -1.43 -4.77
CA ALA A 162 -9.79 -0.20 -4.27
C ALA A 162 -9.40 1.03 -5.11
N ARG A 163 -8.16 1.07 -5.60
CA ARG A 163 -7.63 2.14 -6.46
C ARG A 163 -8.28 2.19 -7.84
N ASP A 164 -8.94 1.13 -8.27
CA ASP A 164 -9.68 1.08 -9.52
C ASP A 164 -11.19 1.16 -9.30
N LEU A 165 -11.76 0.29 -8.46
CA LEU A 165 -13.21 0.19 -8.30
C LEU A 165 -13.83 1.45 -7.69
N GLY A 166 -13.20 2.04 -6.65
CA GLY A 166 -13.72 3.25 -6.02
C GLY A 166 -13.84 4.42 -6.99
N PRO A 167 -12.75 4.79 -7.69
CA PRO A 167 -12.78 5.84 -8.71
C PRO A 167 -13.68 5.52 -9.91
N ARG A 168 -13.78 4.25 -10.33
CA ARG A 168 -14.67 3.81 -11.42
C ARG A 168 -16.16 3.95 -11.07
N LEU A 169 -16.52 3.64 -9.82
CA LEU A 169 -17.86 3.90 -9.30
C LEU A 169 -18.15 5.41 -9.26
N PHE A 170 -17.15 6.23 -8.91
CA PHE A 170 -17.28 7.68 -8.94
C PHE A 170 -17.57 8.18 -10.36
N THR A 171 -16.75 7.81 -11.35
CA THR A 171 -16.95 8.27 -12.73
C THR A 171 -18.29 7.83 -13.32
N LEU A 172 -18.79 6.63 -12.96
CA LEU A 172 -20.16 6.21 -13.30
C LEU A 172 -21.20 7.23 -12.80
N THR A 173 -21.13 7.59 -11.52
CA THR A 173 -22.10 8.51 -10.90
C THR A 173 -21.91 9.97 -11.32
N ALA A 174 -20.70 10.35 -11.72
CA ALA A 174 -20.33 11.73 -12.07
C ALA A 174 -20.65 12.11 -13.52
N GLY A 175 -21.01 11.14 -14.38
CA GLY A 175 -21.54 11.42 -15.72
C GLY A 175 -20.75 10.84 -16.89
N TRP A 176 -19.72 10.02 -16.66
CA TRP A 176 -19.03 9.29 -17.74
C TRP A 176 -19.87 8.14 -18.33
N GLY A 177 -20.95 7.75 -17.65
CA GLY A 177 -21.89 6.73 -18.11
C GLY A 177 -21.43 5.29 -17.85
N VAL A 178 -22.22 4.34 -18.33
CA VAL A 178 -22.01 2.88 -18.10
C VAL A 178 -20.81 2.31 -18.86
N GLU A 179 -20.26 3.08 -19.80
CA GLU A 179 -19.07 2.70 -20.56
C GLU A 179 -17.87 2.41 -19.66
N VAL A 180 -17.78 3.06 -18.49
CA VAL A 180 -16.72 2.79 -17.50
C VAL A 180 -16.68 1.34 -17.02
N PHE A 181 -17.77 0.56 -17.19
CA PHE A 181 -17.85 -0.86 -16.85
C PHE A 181 -17.95 -1.79 -18.06
N THR A 182 -18.21 -1.26 -19.26
CA THR A 182 -18.50 -2.08 -20.45
C THR A 182 -17.42 -2.00 -21.53
N CYS A 183 -16.58 -0.95 -21.52
CA CYS A 183 -15.47 -0.81 -22.47
C CYS A 183 -14.42 -1.93 -22.33
N PHE A 184 -13.71 -2.22 -23.42
CA PHE A 184 -12.63 -3.22 -23.49
C PHE A 184 -13.04 -4.59 -22.95
N ASP A 185 -14.14 -5.14 -23.47
CA ASP A 185 -14.65 -6.46 -23.09
C ASP A 185 -14.86 -6.62 -21.57
N TYR A 186 -15.51 -5.63 -20.96
CA TYR A 186 -15.77 -5.59 -19.52
C TYR A 186 -14.50 -5.61 -18.67
N PHE A 187 -13.44 -4.90 -19.06
CA PHE A 187 -12.14 -4.90 -18.38
C PHE A 187 -12.20 -4.65 -16.85
N PHE A 188 -13.21 -3.94 -16.34
CA PHE A 188 -13.32 -3.55 -14.93
C PHE A 188 -13.12 -4.68 -13.91
N TRP A 189 -13.45 -5.93 -14.25
CA TRP A 189 -13.28 -7.06 -13.33
C TRP A 189 -11.83 -7.50 -13.19
N VAL A 190 -10.97 -7.21 -14.18
CA VAL A 190 -9.55 -7.56 -14.17
C VAL A 190 -8.82 -6.90 -13.00
N PRO A 191 -8.83 -5.57 -12.82
CA PRO A 191 -8.18 -4.92 -11.67
C PRO A 191 -8.87 -5.23 -10.34
N LEU A 192 -10.06 -5.84 -10.35
CA LEU A 192 -10.74 -6.31 -9.13
C LEU A 192 -10.26 -7.70 -8.70
N VAL A 193 -10.07 -8.63 -9.65
CA VAL A 193 -9.80 -10.05 -9.37
C VAL A 193 -8.33 -10.42 -9.55
N ALA A 194 -7.69 -9.98 -10.63
CA ALA A 194 -6.31 -10.36 -10.95
C ALA A 194 -5.30 -9.94 -9.86
N PRO A 195 -5.41 -8.74 -9.24
CA PRO A 195 -4.55 -8.39 -8.10
C PRO A 195 -4.73 -9.31 -6.89
N LEU A 196 -5.93 -9.84 -6.63
CA LEU A 196 -6.15 -10.77 -5.53
C LEU A 196 -5.40 -12.08 -5.75
N VAL A 197 -5.42 -12.60 -6.99
CA VAL A 197 -4.65 -13.78 -7.39
C VAL A 197 -3.15 -13.50 -7.27
N GLY A 198 -2.69 -12.35 -7.78
CA GLY A 198 -1.31 -11.91 -7.67
C GLY A 198 -0.84 -11.78 -6.21
N ALA A 199 -1.68 -11.28 -5.31
CA ALA A 199 -1.35 -11.22 -3.90
C ALA A 199 -1.13 -12.60 -3.29
N VAL A 200 -2.04 -13.55 -3.51
CA VAL A 200 -1.89 -14.92 -3.00
C VAL A 200 -0.59 -15.56 -3.52
N LEU A 201 -0.31 -15.40 -4.82
CA LEU A 201 0.92 -15.93 -5.43
C LEU A 201 2.19 -15.26 -4.88
N GLY A 202 2.18 -13.94 -4.72
CA GLY A 202 3.30 -13.19 -4.15
C GLY A 202 3.58 -13.59 -2.69
N SER A 203 2.54 -13.74 -1.87
CA SER A 203 2.66 -14.24 -0.49
C SER A 203 3.20 -15.66 -0.46
N PHE A 204 2.71 -16.54 -1.33
CA PHE A 204 3.19 -17.91 -1.46
C PHE A 204 4.68 -17.94 -1.82
N PHE A 205 5.11 -17.17 -2.82
CA PHE A 205 6.52 -17.09 -3.19
C PHE A 205 7.38 -16.53 -2.06
N TYR A 206 6.90 -15.52 -1.33
CA TYR A 206 7.60 -15.01 -0.15
C TYR A 206 7.81 -16.10 0.90
N GLN A 207 6.77 -16.86 1.24
CA GLN A 207 6.86 -17.94 2.23
C GLN A 207 7.87 -19.01 1.80
N VAL A 208 7.70 -19.54 0.59
CA VAL A 208 8.47 -20.70 0.10
C VAL A 208 9.93 -20.35 -0.12
N PHE A 209 10.21 -19.24 -0.79
CA PHE A 209 11.57 -18.92 -1.23
C PHE A 209 12.35 -18.06 -0.25
N ILE A 210 11.69 -17.32 0.63
CA ILE A 210 12.36 -16.41 1.58
C ILE A 210 12.09 -16.85 3.02
N GLN A 211 10.85 -16.80 3.47
CA GLN A 211 10.52 -16.92 4.90
C GLN A 211 10.93 -18.26 5.51
N TRP A 212 10.77 -19.38 4.81
CA TRP A 212 11.17 -20.71 5.28
C TRP A 212 12.68 -20.88 5.44
N HIS A 213 13.49 -20.04 4.80
CA HIS A 213 14.95 -20.09 4.86
C HIS A 213 15.53 -19.13 5.90
N LEU A 214 14.71 -18.30 6.56
CA LEU A 214 15.16 -17.37 7.58
C LEU A 214 15.41 -18.08 8.92
N PRO A 215 16.39 -17.64 9.73
CA PRO A 215 16.58 -18.17 11.06
C PRO A 215 15.35 -17.91 11.94
N GLU A 216 15.17 -18.74 12.97
CA GLU A 216 14.21 -18.44 14.03
C GLU A 216 14.71 -17.25 14.86
N LEU A 217 13.79 -16.47 15.42
CA LEU A 217 14.18 -15.42 16.35
C LEU A 217 14.67 -16.07 17.64
N GLU A 218 15.86 -15.68 18.10
CA GLU A 218 16.28 -16.03 19.45
C GLU A 218 15.25 -15.46 20.44
N PRO A 219 14.80 -16.26 21.43
CA PRO A 219 13.90 -15.74 22.46
C PRO A 219 14.58 -14.57 23.15
N GLU A 220 13.90 -13.42 23.25
CA GLU A 220 14.39 -12.29 24.03
C GLU A 220 14.69 -12.78 25.45
N ASN A 221 15.97 -12.82 25.80
CA ASN A 221 16.42 -13.17 27.13
C ASN A 221 16.04 -11.98 28.03
N ASN A 222 14.80 -11.98 28.53
CA ASN A 222 14.31 -11.02 29.52
C ASN A 222 15.35 -10.96 30.62
N GLY A 223 16.03 -9.82 30.73
CA GLY A 223 17.18 -9.63 31.59
C GLY A 223 16.95 -10.22 32.97
N GLN A 224 17.51 -11.40 33.22
CA GLN A 224 17.98 -11.72 34.55
C GLN A 224 19.06 -10.69 34.82
N THR A 225 18.68 -9.64 35.56
CA THR A 225 19.62 -8.83 36.32
C THR A 225 20.50 -9.83 37.06
N GLN A 226 21.70 -10.07 36.54
CA GLN A 226 22.77 -10.64 37.33
C GLN A 226 23.09 -9.58 38.38
N LEU A 227 22.36 -9.63 39.50
CA LEU A 227 22.92 -9.23 40.78
C LEU A 227 24.06 -10.22 41.01
N THR A 228 25.25 -9.87 40.52
CA THR A 228 26.47 -10.39 41.09
C THR A 228 26.45 -10.00 42.56
N GLU A 229 26.03 -10.92 43.41
CA GLU A 229 26.37 -10.94 44.83
C GLU A 229 27.90 -10.99 44.91
N SER A 230 28.54 -9.83 44.96
CA SER A 230 29.87 -9.70 45.54
C SER A 230 29.69 -9.41 47.02
N THR A 231 29.49 -10.47 47.81
CA THR A 231 29.84 -10.42 49.23
C THR A 231 31.35 -10.46 49.33
N ASP A 232 31.96 -9.32 49.62
CA ASP A 232 33.16 -9.21 50.44
C ASP A 232 33.12 -7.82 51.11
N GLU A 233 33.02 -7.84 52.43
CA GLU A 233 33.05 -6.67 53.32
C GLU A 233 34.47 -6.10 53.42
N GLU A 234 34.63 -4.76 53.37
CA GLU A 234 35.41 -3.95 54.33
C GLU A 234 35.29 -2.42 54.04
N PRO A 235 35.56 -1.51 55.01
CA PRO A 235 34.73 -0.33 55.24
C PRO A 235 35.29 1.04 54.81
N LEU A 236 34.34 1.94 54.56
CA LEU A 236 34.30 3.42 54.74
C LEU A 236 35.60 4.24 54.57
N GLU A 237 35.62 5.05 53.50
CA GLU A 237 36.27 6.38 53.52
C GLU A 237 35.37 7.45 52.86
N GLU A 238 35.11 8.49 53.66
CA GLU A 238 34.45 9.75 53.34
C GLU A 238 35.11 10.48 52.16
N LYS A 239 34.32 10.85 51.13
CA LYS A 239 34.56 12.10 50.38
C LYS A 239 33.26 12.79 49.98
N GLU A 240 33.24 14.08 50.29
CA GLU A 240 32.18 15.07 50.20
C GLU A 240 31.45 15.08 48.85
N VAL A 241 30.11 15.09 48.88
CA VAL A 241 29.27 15.53 47.75
C VAL A 241 28.51 16.77 48.18
N PHE A 242 28.91 17.90 47.59
CA PHE A 242 28.23 19.18 47.71
C PHE A 242 26.76 19.09 47.27
N HIS A 243 25.90 19.68 48.12
CA HIS A 243 24.50 19.98 47.85
C HIS A 243 24.28 20.79 46.57
N ILE A 244 23.24 20.45 45.80
CA ILE A 244 22.12 21.39 45.50
C ILE A 244 20.80 20.59 45.41
N LYS A 245 19.91 20.81 46.38
CA LYS A 245 18.46 20.59 46.30
C LYS A 245 17.79 21.88 45.84
N VAL A 246 16.86 21.83 44.88
CA VAL A 246 15.59 22.60 44.81
C VAL A 246 14.77 21.92 43.69
N ALA A 247 13.68 21.17 43.89
CA ALA A 247 12.35 21.37 44.48
C ALA A 247 11.27 21.31 43.38
N ALA A 248 10.13 20.75 43.77
CA ALA A 248 8.98 20.42 42.96
C ALA A 248 8.24 21.62 42.35
N LEU A 249 7.58 21.38 41.22
CA LEU A 249 6.17 21.68 40.94
C LEU A 249 5.66 20.68 39.88
#